data_AF-A0A847W5E0-F1
#
_entry.id   AF-A0A847W5E0-F1
#
_cell.length_a   1.000
_cell.length_b   1.000
_cell.length_c   1.000
_cell.angle_alpha   90.00
_cell.angle_beta   90.00
_cell.angle_gamma   90.00
#
_symmetry.space_group_name_H-M   'P 1'
#
loop_
_entity.id
_entity.type
_entity.pdbx_description
1 polymer ?
#
loop_
_entity_poly.entity_id
_entity_poly.type
_entity_poly.pdbx_seq_one_letter_code
_entity_poly.pdbx_strand_id
1 'polypeptide(L)'
;MIIEINLKTLLLVIVMMVGLFFSFSNKLELKHTAVVNENGIEILDITKQSISDRIIYFEKEFNLVNKKAFLIERTVLLSQPFSYSEILLELPKYEEVTLVGENDFTYWKVNYQGKEYYVNKNCITTDKQVFKTVQDATYNHNWKGKVLNAYLGTIIGPNGRETYYNLNMDGVLAIMRRMGNTDKYWIRDDGVKMLGDYVMVAANLELHPRGSLVECSLGIGIVCDTGGFVQINPTALDIAVNW
;
A
#
# COMPACT_ATOMS: atom_id res chain seq x y z
N MET A 1 -42.46 21.17 -41.03
CA MET A 1 -42.83 19.76 -40.76
C MET A 1 -42.16 19.37 -39.46
N ILE A 2 -42.89 19.46 -38.33
CA ILE A 2 -42.37 19.05 -37.02
C ILE A 2 -42.61 17.54 -36.93
N ILE A 3 -41.54 16.76 -36.93
CA ILE A 3 -41.63 15.30 -36.81
C ILE A 3 -41.67 14.98 -35.31
N GLU A 4 -42.84 14.65 -34.79
CA GLU A 4 -42.96 14.08 -33.45
C GLU A 4 -42.40 12.65 -33.46
N ILE A 5 -41.18 12.48 -32.94
CA ILE A 5 -40.56 11.17 -32.79
C ILE A 5 -41.11 10.55 -31.50
N ASN A 6 -41.93 9.51 -31.64
CA ASN A 6 -42.46 8.74 -30.51
C ASN A 6 -41.29 8.11 -29.72
N LEU A 7 -41.29 8.30 -28.40
CA LEU A 7 -40.24 7.82 -27.49
C LEU A 7 -39.98 6.31 -27.62
N LYS A 8 -41.00 5.51 -27.92
CA LYS A 8 -40.84 4.07 -28.17
C LYS A 8 -40.04 3.79 -29.44
N THR A 9 -40.24 4.59 -30.48
CA THR A 9 -39.50 4.47 -31.74
C THR A 9 -38.04 4.87 -31.54
N LEU A 10 -37.78 5.92 -30.75
CA LEU A 10 -36.42 6.33 -30.40
C LEU A 10 -35.69 5.25 -29.58
N LEU A 11 -36.37 4.64 -28.60
CA LEU A 11 -35.80 3.58 -27.78
C LEU A 11 -35.50 2.32 -28.61
N LEU A 12 -36.37 1.98 -29.56
CA LEU A 12 -36.17 0.84 -30.46
C LEU A 12 -34.94 1.05 -31.36
N VAL A 13 -34.75 2.27 -31.89
CA VAL A 13 -33.58 2.63 -32.71
C VAL A 13 -32.29 2.54 -31.90
N ILE A 14 -32.30 2.98 -30.63
CA ILE A 14 -31.12 2.89 -29.75
C ILE A 14 -30.79 1.42 -29.45
N VAL A 15 -31.78 0.59 -29.12
CA VAL A 15 -31.57 -0.84 -28.84
C VAL A 15 -31.08 -1.58 -30.10
N MET A 16 -31.60 -1.24 -31.27
CA MET A 16 -31.12 -1.79 -32.55
C MET A 16 -29.70 -1.35 -32.88
N MET A 17 -29.32 -0.10 -32.60
CA MET A 17 -27.95 0.40 -32.79
C MET A 17 -26.95 -0.29 -31.84
N VAL A 18 -27.31 -0.48 -30.57
CA VAL A 18 -26.48 -1.20 -29.59
C VAL A 18 -26.36 -2.68 -29.97
N GLY A 19 -27.46 -3.32 -30.38
CA GLY A 19 -27.46 -4.71 -30.86
C GLY A 19 -26.62 -4.92 -32.12
N LEU A 20 -26.67 -3.99 -33.08
CA LEU A 20 -25.78 -4.01 -34.24
C LEU A 20 -24.31 -3.83 -33.82
N PHE A 21 -24.03 -2.97 -32.84
CA PHE A 21 -22.68 -2.74 -32.34
C PHE A 21 -22.06 -4.01 -31.73
N PHE A 22 -22.83 -4.76 -30.93
CA PHE A 22 -22.39 -6.05 -30.40
C PHE A 22 -22.27 -7.13 -31.48
N SER A 23 -23.14 -7.12 -32.50
CA SER A 23 -23.07 -8.05 -33.64
C SER A 23 -21.84 -7.79 -34.54
N PHE A 24 -21.43 -6.52 -34.70
CA PHE A 24 -20.20 -6.15 -35.40
C PHE A 24 -18.93 -6.41 -34.55
N SER A 25 -19.02 -6.28 -33.22
CA SER A 25 -17.87 -6.52 -32.33
C SER A 25 -17.38 -7.97 -32.36
N ASN A 26 -18.27 -8.94 -32.61
CA ASN A 26 -17.89 -10.35 -32.78
C ASN A 26 -17.37 -10.70 -34.19
N LYS A 27 -17.31 -9.73 -35.12
CA LYS A 27 -16.82 -9.90 -36.50
C LYS A 27 -15.61 -9.04 -36.86
N LEU A 28 -15.09 -8.25 -35.93
CA LEU A 28 -13.81 -7.56 -36.09
C LEU A 28 -12.66 -8.55 -35.85
N GLU A 29 -12.42 -9.44 -36.81
CA GLU A 29 -11.09 -10.01 -36.96
C GLU A 29 -10.13 -8.88 -37.34
N LEU A 30 -9.25 -8.51 -36.41
CA LEU A 30 -8.13 -7.60 -36.66
C LEU A 30 -7.22 -8.22 -37.72
N LYS A 31 -7.42 -7.83 -38.98
CA LYS A 31 -6.45 -8.10 -40.04
C LYS A 31 -5.20 -7.25 -39.78
N HIS A 32 -4.27 -7.78 -39.01
CA HIS A 32 -2.90 -7.27 -38.95
C HIS A 32 -2.31 -7.34 -40.36
N THR A 33 -2.08 -6.17 -40.97
CA THR A 33 -1.29 -6.06 -42.20
C THR A 33 0.10 -5.58 -41.79
N ALA A 34 1.02 -6.53 -41.62
CA ALA A 34 2.44 -6.25 -41.45
C ALA A 34 2.98 -5.63 -42.75
N VAL A 35 3.78 -4.55 -42.63
CA VAL A 35 4.53 -3.99 -43.76
C VAL A 35 5.97 -4.44 -43.60
N VAL A 36 6.49 -5.13 -44.61
CA VAL A 36 7.85 -5.66 -44.61
C VAL A 36 8.82 -4.54 -45.03
N ASN A 37 9.83 -4.25 -44.21
CA ASN A 37 10.87 -3.29 -44.60
C ASN A 37 11.83 -3.91 -45.64
N GLU A 38 12.73 -3.10 -46.20
CA GLU A 38 13.73 -3.52 -47.19
C GLU A 38 14.66 -4.67 -46.74
N ASN A 39 14.68 -4.98 -45.44
CA ASN A 39 15.45 -6.06 -44.82
C ASN A 39 14.60 -7.28 -44.41
N GLY A 40 13.33 -7.35 -44.83
CA GLY A 40 12.48 -8.51 -44.55
C GLY A 40 11.87 -8.54 -43.14
N ILE A 41 11.97 -7.46 -42.37
CA ILE A 41 11.41 -7.37 -41.02
C ILE A 41 9.98 -6.83 -41.11
N GLU A 42 9.02 -7.57 -40.55
CA GLU A 42 7.65 -7.11 -40.37
C GLU A 42 7.59 -5.95 -39.37
N ILE A 43 7.23 -4.76 -39.83
CA ILE A 43 7.02 -3.58 -38.99
C ILE A 43 5.52 -3.29 -38.91
N LEU A 44 5.04 -3.08 -37.68
CA LEU A 44 3.68 -2.62 -37.42
C LEU A 44 3.53 -1.15 -37.85
N ASP A 45 2.60 -0.88 -38.77
CA ASP A 45 2.32 0.46 -39.30
C ASP A 45 1.74 1.38 -38.20
N ILE A 46 2.54 2.37 -37.77
CA ILE A 46 2.24 3.29 -36.68
C ILE A 46 0.99 4.16 -36.93
N THR A 47 0.57 4.27 -38.19
CA THR A 47 -0.60 5.07 -38.59
C THR A 47 -1.93 4.33 -38.38
N LYS A 48 -1.90 3.01 -38.16
CA LYS A 48 -3.09 2.15 -38.00
C LYS A 48 -3.39 1.70 -36.56
N GLN A 49 -2.59 2.11 -35.58
CA GLN A 49 -2.86 1.83 -34.17
C GLN A 49 -3.98 2.74 -33.63
N SER A 50 -4.90 2.17 -32.84
CA SER A 50 -5.96 2.95 -32.18
C SER A 50 -5.33 4.01 -31.27
N ILE A 51 -6.02 5.14 -31.04
CA ILE A 51 -5.58 6.16 -30.07
C ILE A 51 -5.39 5.53 -28.68
N SER A 52 -6.21 4.52 -28.33
CA SER A 52 -6.03 3.73 -27.10
C SER A 52 -4.70 2.97 -27.05
N ASP A 53 -4.28 2.38 -28.17
CA ASP A 53 -3.03 1.62 -28.28
C ASP A 53 -1.81 2.56 -28.21
N ARG A 54 -1.96 3.79 -28.71
CA ARG A 54 -0.94 4.84 -28.64
C ARG A 54 -0.77 5.43 -27.24
N ILE A 55 -1.80 5.44 -26.39
CA ILE A 55 -1.69 5.88 -24.99
C ILE A 55 -0.93 4.85 -24.13
N ILE A 56 -1.13 3.55 -24.39
CA ILE A 56 -0.41 2.47 -23.69
C ILE A 56 1.09 2.46 -24.04
N TYR A 57 1.48 3.01 -25.18
CA TYR A 57 2.87 3.04 -25.63
C TYR A 57 3.74 4.02 -24.81
N PHE A 58 3.22 5.17 -24.40
CA PHE A 58 4.00 6.17 -23.67
C PHE A 58 4.17 5.87 -22.17
N GLU A 59 3.26 5.11 -21.56
CA GLU A 59 3.35 4.73 -20.14
C GLU A 59 4.44 3.67 -19.86
N LYS A 60 5.02 3.04 -20.89
CA LYS A 60 6.05 2.01 -20.77
C LYS A 60 7.48 2.51 -20.95
N GLU A 61 7.65 3.78 -21.33
CA GLU A 61 8.96 4.42 -21.35
C GLU A 61 9.30 4.92 -19.94
N PHE A 62 10.39 4.40 -19.39
CA PHE A 62 10.87 4.75 -18.06
C PHE A 62 12.30 5.26 -18.14
N ASN A 63 12.58 6.32 -17.40
CA ASN A 63 13.94 6.68 -17.07
C ASN A 63 14.46 5.65 -16.07
N LEU A 64 15.50 4.92 -16.46
CA LEU A 64 16.13 3.93 -15.61
C LEU A 64 16.77 4.61 -14.40
N VAL A 65 16.38 4.15 -13.23
CA VAL A 65 16.92 4.59 -11.95
C VAL A 65 17.29 3.37 -11.10
N ASN A 66 18.02 3.59 -10.02
CA ASN A 66 18.29 2.56 -9.03
C ASN A 66 18.35 3.22 -7.65
N LYS A 67 17.17 3.47 -7.07
CA LYS A 67 17.03 4.19 -5.81
C LYS A 67 16.32 3.30 -4.81
N LYS A 68 16.82 3.24 -3.58
CA LYS A 68 16.05 2.71 -2.45
C LYS A 68 14.80 3.57 -2.25
N ALA A 69 13.66 2.94 -2.08
CA ALA A 69 12.38 3.62 -1.89
C ALA A 69 11.52 2.89 -0.86
N PHE A 70 10.54 3.60 -0.30
CA PHE A 70 9.67 3.08 0.73
C PHE A 70 8.21 3.34 0.39
N LEU A 71 7.35 2.37 0.67
CA LEU A 71 5.91 2.56 0.57
C LEU A 71 5.42 3.43 1.73
N ILE A 72 4.64 4.46 1.43
CA ILE A 72 4.06 5.36 2.44
C ILE A 72 2.61 5.02 2.77
N GLU A 73 2.03 4.03 2.09
CA GLU A 73 0.75 3.41 2.42
C GLU A 73 0.70 1.95 2.00
N ARG A 74 -0.32 1.21 2.46
CA ARG A 74 -0.57 -0.15 2.02
C ARG A 74 -0.91 -0.13 0.52
N THR A 75 -0.17 -0.90 -0.27
CA THR A 75 -0.16 -0.71 -1.73
C THR A 75 -0.17 -2.03 -2.47
N VAL A 76 -0.81 -2.04 -3.64
CA VAL A 76 -0.81 -3.17 -4.57
C VAL A 76 0.31 -3.02 -5.62
N LEU A 77 0.95 -4.14 -5.94
CA LEU A 77 1.91 -4.24 -7.03
C LEU A 77 1.23 -4.86 -8.25
N LEU A 78 1.36 -4.16 -9.36
CA LEU A 78 0.62 -4.44 -10.59
C LEU A 78 1.50 -5.11 -11.65
N SER A 79 0.87 -5.87 -12.55
CA SER A 79 1.54 -6.48 -13.70
C SER A 79 1.86 -5.48 -14.82
N GLN A 80 1.12 -4.37 -14.91
CA GLN A 80 1.27 -3.33 -15.93
C GLN A 80 0.98 -1.93 -15.34
N PRO A 81 1.49 -0.83 -15.94
CA PRO A 81 1.40 0.52 -15.38
C PRO A 81 0.03 1.19 -15.59
N PHE A 82 -1.08 0.51 -15.27
CA PHE A 82 -2.43 1.09 -15.32
C PHE A 82 -3.37 0.46 -14.29
N SER A 83 -4.40 1.21 -13.88
CA SER A 83 -5.25 0.91 -12.70
C SER A 83 -6.06 -0.39 -12.78
N TYR A 84 -6.35 -0.87 -13.98
CA TYR A 84 -7.15 -2.09 -14.20
C TYR A 84 -6.29 -3.32 -14.51
N SER A 85 -4.97 -3.22 -14.34
CA SER A 85 -4.06 -4.35 -14.53
C SER A 85 -4.18 -5.37 -13.38
N GLU A 86 -3.68 -6.57 -13.64
CA GLU A 86 -3.67 -7.65 -12.64
C GLU A 86 -2.86 -7.24 -11.42
N ILE A 87 -3.47 -7.39 -10.25
CA ILE A 87 -2.80 -7.24 -8.95
C ILE A 87 -2.02 -8.53 -8.69
N LEU A 88 -0.70 -8.43 -8.63
CA LEU A 88 0.19 -9.57 -8.41
C LEU A 88 0.54 -9.77 -6.94
N LEU A 89 0.69 -8.67 -6.19
CA LEU A 89 1.03 -8.68 -4.77
C LEU A 89 0.36 -7.50 -4.06
N GLU A 90 0.18 -7.63 -2.76
CA GLU A 90 -0.17 -6.55 -1.86
C GLU A 90 0.92 -6.43 -0.79
N LEU A 91 1.45 -5.22 -0.61
CA LEU A 91 2.52 -4.93 0.33
C LEU A 91 2.04 -4.01 1.44
N PRO A 92 2.49 -4.24 2.69
CA PRO A 92 2.17 -3.35 3.79
C PRO A 92 2.84 -1.99 3.62
N LYS A 93 2.34 -1.00 4.35
CA LYS A 93 2.98 0.30 4.49
C LYS A 93 4.40 0.13 5.07
N TYR A 94 5.30 1.04 4.69
CA TYR A 94 6.73 1.03 5.04
C TYR A 94 7.55 -0.14 4.48
N GLU A 95 7.01 -0.89 3.52
CA GLU A 95 7.80 -1.89 2.83
C GLU A 95 8.91 -1.22 2.02
N GLU A 96 10.11 -1.82 2.05
CA GLU A 96 11.25 -1.34 1.28
C GLU A 96 11.20 -1.97 -0.11
N VAL A 97 11.33 -1.14 -1.15
CA VAL A 97 11.39 -1.56 -2.55
C VAL A 97 12.53 -0.85 -3.25
N THR A 98 12.95 -1.36 -4.41
CA THR A 98 13.92 -0.65 -5.26
C THR A 98 13.17 0.03 -6.40
N LEU A 99 13.21 1.35 -6.48
CA LEU A 99 12.69 2.09 -7.63
C LEU A 99 13.67 1.91 -8.79
N VAL A 100 13.19 1.31 -9.88
CA VAL A 100 14.01 0.97 -11.07
C VAL A 100 13.61 1.76 -12.32
N GLY A 101 12.43 2.36 -12.34
CA GLY A 101 11.98 3.19 -13.45
C GLY A 101 11.02 4.27 -12.99
N GLU A 102 11.29 5.52 -13.37
CA GLU A 102 10.42 6.67 -13.12
C GLU A 102 10.06 7.36 -14.43
N ASN A 103 8.88 7.96 -14.46
CA ASN A 103 8.40 8.81 -15.56
C ASN A 103 7.40 9.84 -15.01
N ASP A 104 6.92 10.72 -15.87
CA ASP A 104 5.97 11.77 -15.48
C ASP A 104 4.54 11.24 -15.27
N PHE A 105 4.29 9.97 -15.62
CA PHE A 105 2.98 9.32 -15.53
C PHE A 105 2.68 8.80 -14.10
N THR A 106 1.55 8.12 -13.96
CA THR A 106 0.98 7.72 -12.65
C THR A 106 1.71 6.55 -12.01
N TYR A 107 2.28 5.65 -12.81
CA TYR A 107 2.88 4.41 -12.34
C TYR A 107 4.37 4.43 -12.56
N TRP A 108 5.10 4.03 -11.52
CA TRP A 108 6.54 3.81 -11.56
C TRP A 108 6.85 2.33 -11.49
N LYS A 109 8.04 1.97 -11.95
CA LYS A 109 8.53 0.59 -12.00
C LYS A 109 9.41 0.32 -10.79
N VAL A 110 9.12 -0.76 -10.07
CA VAL A 110 9.86 -1.19 -8.87
C VAL A 110 10.35 -2.62 -9.01
N ASN A 111 11.48 -2.92 -8.40
CA ASN A 111 11.94 -4.28 -8.15
C ASN A 111 11.66 -4.64 -6.68
N TYR A 112 11.01 -5.78 -6.48
CA TYR A 112 10.78 -6.37 -5.17
C TYR A 112 11.08 -7.86 -5.24
N GLN A 113 11.95 -8.34 -4.36
CA GLN A 113 12.40 -9.74 -4.29
C GLN A 113 12.88 -10.31 -5.65
N GLY A 114 13.54 -9.47 -6.46
CA GLY A 114 14.11 -9.89 -7.75
C GLY A 114 13.13 -9.88 -8.92
N LYS A 115 11.86 -9.52 -8.72
CA LYS A 115 10.87 -9.38 -9.78
C LYS A 115 10.43 -7.92 -9.94
N GLU A 116 10.13 -7.53 -11.17
CA GLU A 116 9.68 -6.18 -11.50
C GLU A 116 8.15 -6.07 -11.47
N TYR A 117 7.68 -4.94 -10.97
CA TYR A 117 6.26 -4.60 -10.80
C TYR A 117 6.03 -3.12 -11.07
N TYR A 118 4.75 -2.73 -11.14
CA TYR A 118 4.34 -1.34 -11.23
C TYR A 118 3.58 -0.90 -9.98
N VAL A 119 3.86 0.31 -9.53
CA VAL A 119 3.27 0.91 -8.33
C VAL A 119 2.83 2.33 -8.62
N ASN A 120 1.75 2.80 -7.99
CA ASN A 120 1.34 4.20 -8.11
C ASN A 120 2.40 5.11 -7.46
N LYS A 121 2.86 6.14 -8.19
CA LYS A 121 3.93 7.03 -7.73
C LYS A 121 3.61 7.77 -6.43
N ASN A 122 2.33 7.97 -6.12
CA ASN A 122 1.90 8.66 -4.90
C ASN A 122 2.04 7.78 -3.64
N CYS A 123 2.16 6.47 -3.80
CA CYS A 123 2.25 5.53 -2.68
C CYS A 123 3.70 5.23 -2.27
N ILE A 124 4.69 5.83 -2.94
CA ILE A 124 6.12 5.53 -2.80
C ILE A 124 6.92 6.82 -2.64
N THR A 125 7.95 6.78 -1.79
CA THR A 125 8.89 7.88 -1.64
C THR A 125 10.33 7.38 -1.68
N THR A 126 11.21 8.19 -2.28
CA THR A 126 12.67 8.04 -2.15
C THR A 126 13.26 8.99 -1.12
N ASP A 127 12.47 9.93 -0.62
CA ASP A 127 12.89 10.91 0.37
C ASP A 127 12.77 10.33 1.79
N LYS A 128 13.92 10.22 2.46
CA LYS A 128 14.02 9.74 3.84
C LYS A 128 13.29 10.64 4.83
N GLN A 129 13.25 11.96 4.61
CA GLN A 129 12.54 12.88 5.49
C GLN A 129 11.03 12.73 5.34
N VAL A 130 10.52 12.57 4.12
CA VAL A 130 9.10 12.25 3.89
C VAL A 130 8.75 10.92 4.54
N PHE A 131 9.56 9.89 4.32
CA PHE A 131 9.36 8.58 4.96
C PHE A 131 9.30 8.69 6.48
N LYS A 132 10.27 9.41 7.08
CA LYS A 132 10.29 9.67 8.52
C LYS A 132 9.05 10.43 8.98
N THR A 133 8.65 11.48 8.27
CA THR A 133 7.46 12.29 8.60
C THR A 133 6.19 11.45 8.56
N VAL A 134 6.05 10.53 7.60
CA VAL A 134 4.90 9.62 7.52
C VAL A 134 4.92 8.60 8.67
N GLN A 135 6.09 8.10 9.05
CA GLN A 135 6.26 7.26 10.24
C GLN A 135 5.86 8.01 11.51
N ASP A 136 6.36 9.23 11.67
CA ASP A 136 6.09 10.11 12.81
C ASP A 136 4.64 10.58 12.85
N ALA A 137 3.96 10.75 11.71
CA ALA A 137 2.53 11.11 11.66
C ALA A 137 1.61 10.03 12.27
N THR A 138 2.14 8.83 12.51
CA THR A 138 1.45 7.76 13.24
C THR A 138 1.49 7.96 14.77
N TYR A 139 2.16 9.01 15.26
CA TYR A 139 1.99 9.50 16.63
C TYR A 139 0.54 9.89 16.89
N ASN A 140 0.03 9.56 18.08
CA ASN A 140 -1.22 10.10 18.56
C ASN A 140 -1.04 11.59 18.85
N HIS A 141 -1.19 12.43 17.82
CA HIS A 141 -1.04 13.89 17.90
C HIS A 141 -2.04 14.55 18.88
N ASN A 142 -3.03 13.81 19.36
CA ASN A 142 -4.01 14.32 20.33
C ASN A 142 -3.55 14.18 21.80
N TRP A 143 -2.50 13.40 22.08
CA TRP A 143 -1.98 13.26 23.44
C TRP A 143 -1.15 14.49 23.85
N LYS A 144 -1.59 15.18 24.92
CA LYS A 144 -0.92 16.39 25.45
C LYS A 144 -0.12 16.15 26.73
N GLY A 145 -0.11 14.91 27.22
CA GLY A 145 0.60 14.56 28.45
C GLY A 145 2.08 14.25 28.21
N LYS A 146 2.73 13.71 29.24
CA LYS A 146 4.11 13.23 29.11
C LYS A 146 4.17 12.09 28.09
N VAL A 147 5.22 12.05 27.29
CA VAL A 147 5.49 10.98 26.34
C VAL A 147 6.57 10.08 26.90
N LEU A 148 6.33 8.77 26.91
CA LEU A 148 7.27 7.81 27.47
C LEU A 148 8.61 7.87 26.71
N ASN A 149 9.71 7.81 27.46
CA ASN A 149 11.06 7.74 26.91
C ASN A 149 12.01 7.11 27.92
N ALA A 150 13.23 6.78 27.48
CA ALA A 150 14.26 6.13 28.29
C ALA A 150 14.57 6.82 29.61
N TYR A 151 14.55 8.15 29.63
CA TYR A 151 14.87 8.91 30.83
C TYR A 151 13.72 8.88 31.86
N LEU A 152 12.47 8.95 31.41
CA LEU A 152 11.32 9.02 32.32
C LEU A 152 11.05 7.71 33.05
N GLY A 153 11.38 6.55 32.47
CA GLY A 153 11.16 5.25 33.13
C GLY A 153 9.71 4.77 33.06
N THR A 154 8.81 5.63 33.55
CA THR A 154 7.37 5.40 33.66
C THR A 154 6.62 6.72 33.60
N ILE A 155 5.41 6.68 33.05
CA ILE A 155 4.50 7.83 33.01
C ILE A 155 3.05 7.38 33.23
N ILE A 156 2.13 8.35 33.31
CA ILE A 156 0.71 8.12 33.11
C ILE A 156 0.35 8.57 31.69
N GLY A 157 0.04 7.60 30.83
CA GLY A 157 -0.40 7.79 29.46
C GLY A 157 -1.94 7.76 29.32
N PRO A 158 -2.45 7.72 28.07
CA PRO A 158 -3.89 7.76 27.79
C PRO A 158 -4.71 6.63 28.47
N ASN A 159 -4.16 5.42 28.53
CA ASN A 159 -4.84 4.24 29.08
C ASN A 159 -4.38 3.85 30.49
N GLY A 160 -3.59 4.70 31.16
CA GLY A 160 -3.10 4.45 32.51
C GLY A 160 -1.58 4.48 32.59
N ARG A 161 -1.00 3.67 33.50
CA ARG A 161 0.45 3.67 33.69
C ARG A 161 1.13 3.05 32.47
N GLU A 162 2.12 3.73 31.92
CA GLU A 162 2.98 3.19 30.86
C GLU A 162 4.39 2.97 31.39
N THR A 163 4.96 1.83 31.02
CA THR A 163 6.37 1.46 31.20
C THR A 163 6.91 0.93 29.87
N TYR A 164 8.18 0.52 29.84
CA TYR A 164 8.78 -0.07 28.65
C TYR A 164 9.58 -1.32 28.98
N TYR A 165 9.79 -2.14 27.94
CA TYR A 165 10.68 -3.29 28.00
C TYR A 165 11.45 -3.47 26.68
N ASN A 166 12.67 -3.97 26.81
CA ASN A 166 13.55 -4.27 25.69
C ASN A 166 13.87 -5.77 25.64
N LEU A 167 12.86 -6.55 25.26
CA LEU A 167 13.00 -8.00 25.03
C LEU A 167 13.09 -8.32 23.53
N ASN A 168 13.61 -9.52 23.23
CA ASN A 168 13.55 -10.08 21.88
C ASN A 168 12.07 -10.37 21.50
N MET A 169 11.65 -9.88 20.33
CA MET A 169 10.27 -9.99 19.85
C MET A 169 9.97 -11.28 19.08
N ASP A 170 10.94 -12.16 18.81
CA ASP A 170 10.74 -13.37 17.98
C ASP A 170 9.55 -14.22 18.44
N GLY A 171 9.43 -14.48 19.75
CA GLY A 171 8.31 -15.26 20.30
C GLY A 171 6.96 -14.56 20.16
N VAL A 172 6.94 -13.25 20.42
CA VAL A 172 5.74 -12.40 20.30
C VAL A 172 5.29 -12.33 18.84
N LEU A 173 6.22 -12.08 17.92
CA LEU A 173 5.95 -12.07 16.49
C LEU A 173 5.42 -13.42 16.03
N ALA A 174 6.04 -14.54 16.43
CA ALA A 174 5.56 -15.87 16.07
C ALA A 174 4.12 -16.14 16.52
N ILE A 175 3.72 -15.65 17.71
CA ILE A 175 2.32 -15.71 18.16
C ILE A 175 1.42 -14.89 17.24
N MET A 176 1.78 -13.63 16.97
CA MET A 176 0.99 -12.75 16.11
C MET A 176 0.85 -13.31 14.68
N ARG A 177 1.90 -13.91 14.12
CA ARG A 177 1.85 -14.60 12.82
C ARG A 177 0.90 -15.79 12.82
N ARG A 178 0.90 -16.61 13.88
CA ARG A 178 -0.06 -17.72 14.02
C ARG A 178 -1.52 -17.24 14.13
N MET A 179 -1.72 -16.01 14.60
CA MET A 179 -3.03 -15.35 14.63
C MET A 179 -3.42 -14.67 13.31
N GLY A 180 -2.57 -14.76 12.27
CA GLY A 180 -2.85 -14.23 10.94
C GLY A 180 -2.38 -12.80 10.71
N ASN A 181 -1.66 -12.17 11.64
CA ASN A 181 -1.08 -10.85 11.39
C ASN A 181 0.06 -10.96 10.37
N THR A 182 0.03 -10.16 9.31
CA THR A 182 1.07 -10.11 8.26
C THR A 182 1.88 -8.82 8.27
N ASP A 183 1.62 -7.93 9.22
CA ASP A 183 2.25 -6.61 9.28
C ASP A 183 3.75 -6.69 9.54
N LYS A 184 4.53 -5.81 8.92
CA LYS A 184 5.99 -5.78 9.06
C LYS A 184 6.41 -5.41 10.49
N TYR A 185 7.38 -6.14 11.02
CA TYR A 185 8.10 -5.73 12.22
C TYR A 185 9.24 -4.77 11.85
N TRP A 186 9.34 -3.66 12.56
CA TRP A 186 10.44 -2.69 12.38
C TRP A 186 10.64 -1.86 13.66
N ILE A 187 11.72 -1.11 13.71
CA ILE A 187 12.06 -0.23 14.84
C ILE A 187 11.95 1.22 14.34
N ARG A 188 11.11 2.01 14.99
CA ARG A 188 10.98 3.45 14.74
C ARG A 188 12.24 4.18 15.17
N ASP A 189 12.49 5.35 14.61
CA ASP A 189 13.71 6.12 14.85
C ASP A 189 13.92 6.51 16.33
N ASP A 190 12.84 6.65 17.09
CA ASP A 190 12.83 6.83 18.55
C ASP A 190 13.04 5.53 19.35
N GLY A 191 13.31 4.42 18.66
CA GLY A 191 13.58 3.11 19.23
C GLY A 191 12.32 2.31 19.59
N VAL A 192 11.12 2.77 19.27
CA VAL A 192 9.89 2.02 19.53
C VAL A 192 9.76 0.84 18.57
N LYS A 193 9.41 -0.34 19.09
CA LYS A 193 9.21 -1.54 18.28
C LYS A 193 7.80 -1.52 17.71
N MET A 194 7.70 -1.64 16.39
CA MET A 194 6.48 -1.44 15.62
C MET A 194 6.04 -2.75 14.96
N LEU A 195 4.73 -2.95 14.85
CA LEU A 195 4.11 -3.98 14.04
C LEU A 195 3.12 -3.31 13.09
N GLY A 196 3.52 -3.17 11.83
CA GLY A 196 2.83 -2.34 10.85
C GLY A 196 2.91 -0.87 11.26
N ASP A 197 1.75 -0.22 11.34
CA ASP A 197 1.63 1.17 11.78
C ASP A 197 1.55 1.31 13.30
N TYR A 198 1.49 0.20 14.05
CA TYR A 198 1.12 0.22 15.45
C TYR A 198 2.32 -0.01 16.37
N VAL A 199 2.34 0.71 17.49
CA VAL A 199 3.29 0.49 18.58
C VAL A 199 3.04 -0.89 19.20
N MET A 200 4.05 -1.74 19.31
CA MET A 200 3.87 -3.03 19.97
C MET A 200 3.76 -2.83 21.48
N VAL A 201 2.66 -3.29 22.08
CA VAL A 201 2.45 -3.19 23.53
C VAL A 201 2.07 -4.52 24.16
N ALA A 202 2.44 -4.69 25.42
CA ALA A 202 1.91 -5.71 26.31
C ALA A 202 0.80 -5.10 27.18
N ALA A 203 -0.30 -5.84 27.35
CA ALA A 203 -1.45 -5.40 28.14
C ALA A 203 -2.10 -6.59 28.86
N ASN A 204 -3.09 -6.31 29.71
CA ASN A 204 -3.98 -7.36 30.22
C ASN A 204 -4.86 -7.90 29.09
N LEU A 205 -4.70 -9.18 28.74
CA LEU A 205 -5.41 -9.82 27.63
C LEU A 205 -6.91 -10.02 27.89
N GLU A 206 -7.36 -9.97 29.15
CA GLU A 206 -8.78 -10.00 29.48
C GLU A 206 -9.47 -8.66 29.15
N LEU A 207 -8.74 -7.55 29.26
CA LEU A 207 -9.24 -6.21 28.92
C LEU A 207 -8.99 -5.86 27.45
N HIS A 208 -7.82 -6.25 26.94
CA HIS A 208 -7.39 -5.99 25.58
C HIS A 208 -6.84 -7.28 24.96
N PRO A 209 -7.69 -8.12 24.33
CA PRO A 209 -7.23 -9.32 23.64
C PRO A 209 -6.18 -9.01 22.58
N ARG A 210 -5.30 -9.97 22.27
CA ARG A 210 -4.24 -9.79 21.26
C ARG A 210 -4.82 -9.31 19.92
N GLY A 211 -4.17 -8.31 19.32
CA GLY A 211 -4.61 -7.61 18.12
C GLY A 211 -5.50 -6.40 18.38
N SER A 212 -5.95 -6.18 19.63
CA SER A 212 -6.70 -4.97 20.00
C SER A 212 -5.83 -3.72 19.84
N LEU A 213 -6.46 -2.62 19.45
CA LEU A 213 -5.82 -1.31 19.35
C LEU A 213 -6.09 -0.50 20.62
N VAL A 214 -5.04 0.07 21.20
CA VAL A 214 -5.09 0.87 22.43
C VAL A 214 -4.29 2.15 22.26
N GLU A 215 -4.75 3.27 22.80
CA GLU A 215 -3.96 4.50 22.76
C GLU A 215 -2.80 4.41 23.77
N CYS A 216 -1.61 4.79 23.35
CA CYS A 216 -0.49 5.01 24.26
C CYS A 216 0.17 6.36 23.97
N SER A 217 1.04 6.82 24.87
CA SER A 217 1.71 8.12 24.70
C SER A 217 2.61 8.21 23.46
N LEU A 218 2.98 7.06 22.87
CA LEU A 218 3.86 6.93 21.72
C LEU A 218 3.11 6.68 20.39
N GLY A 219 1.78 6.59 20.40
CA GLY A 219 0.96 6.27 19.23
C GLY A 219 -0.21 5.33 19.53
N ILE A 220 -0.88 4.85 18.48
CA ILE A 220 -1.81 3.74 18.63
C ILE A 220 -0.99 2.44 18.76
N GLY A 221 -1.19 1.74 19.87
CA GLY A 221 -0.56 0.47 20.16
C GLY A 221 -1.43 -0.71 19.74
N ILE A 222 -0.78 -1.77 19.24
CA ILE A 222 -1.39 -3.07 19.02
C ILE A 222 -0.95 -4.01 20.16
N VAL A 223 -1.93 -4.64 20.82
CA VAL A 223 -1.63 -5.57 21.90
C VAL A 223 -1.08 -6.87 21.32
N CYS A 224 0.19 -7.14 21.56
CA CYS A 224 0.86 -8.35 21.09
C CYS A 224 1.14 -9.34 22.22
N ASP A 225 1.30 -8.85 23.44
CA ASP A 225 1.77 -9.64 24.57
C ASP A 225 1.11 -9.28 25.90
N THR A 226 1.53 -9.96 26.96
CA THR A 226 1.13 -9.69 28.34
C THR A 226 2.29 -9.93 29.29
N GLY A 227 2.22 -9.40 30.50
CA GLY A 227 3.27 -9.54 31.50
C GLY A 227 2.71 -9.62 32.90
N GLY A 228 3.54 -10.02 33.87
CA GLY A 228 3.11 -10.17 35.27
C GLY A 228 2.61 -8.87 35.92
N PHE A 229 2.95 -7.70 35.35
CA PHE A 229 2.51 -6.39 35.84
C PHE A 229 0.98 -6.26 35.90
N VAL A 230 0.24 -7.01 35.07
CA VAL A 230 -1.23 -6.95 34.99
C VAL A 230 -1.90 -7.41 36.29
N GLN A 231 -1.22 -8.22 37.10
CA GLN A 231 -1.72 -8.66 38.41
C GLN A 231 -1.76 -7.52 39.43
N ILE A 232 -0.93 -6.49 39.24
CA ILE A 232 -0.80 -5.34 40.14
C ILE A 232 -1.51 -4.12 39.56
N ASN A 233 -1.39 -3.91 38.24
CA ASN A 233 -2.03 -2.81 37.53
C ASN A 233 -2.65 -3.32 36.22
N PRO A 234 -3.93 -3.76 36.25
CA PRO A 234 -4.59 -4.37 35.10
C PRO A 234 -4.70 -3.47 33.86
N THR A 235 -4.72 -2.15 34.02
CA THR A 235 -4.83 -1.19 32.91
C THR A 235 -3.48 -0.66 32.45
N ALA A 236 -2.37 -1.05 33.08
CA ALA A 236 -1.05 -0.62 32.65
C ALA A 236 -0.72 -1.16 31.25
N LEU A 237 0.12 -0.42 30.53
CA LEU A 237 0.73 -0.86 29.28
C LEU A 237 2.24 -0.93 29.48
N ASP A 238 2.85 -1.97 28.94
CA ASP A 238 4.30 -2.07 28.81
C ASP A 238 4.64 -1.98 27.33
N ILE A 239 5.45 -1.00 26.93
CA ILE A 239 5.71 -0.67 25.53
C ILE A 239 7.00 -1.32 25.08
N ALA A 240 6.98 -2.02 23.95
CA ALA A 240 8.16 -2.66 23.40
C ALA A 240 9.08 -1.61 22.75
N VAL A 241 10.34 -1.54 23.19
CA VAL A 241 11.33 -0.56 22.72
C VAL A 241 12.70 -1.19 22.55
N ASN A 242 13.64 -0.47 21.92
CA ASN A 242 15.01 -0.91 21.62
C ASN A 242 16.10 -0.13 22.37
N TRP A 243 15.72 0.78 23.27
CA TRP A 243 16.63 1.49 24.18
C TRP A 243 16.65 0.87 25.58
#